data_AF-A0A3S5GH90-F1
#
_entry.id   AF-A0A3S5GH90-F1
#
_cell.length_a   1.000
_cell.length_b   1.000
_cell.length_c   1.000
_cell.angle_alpha   90.00
_cell.angle_beta   90.00
_cell.angle_gamma   90.00
#
_symmetry.space_group_name_H-M   'P 1'
#
loop_
_entity.id
_entity.type
_entity.pdbx_description
1 polymer ?
#
loop_
_entity_poly.entity_id
_entity_poly.type
_entity_poly.pdbx_seq_one_letter_code
_entity_poly.pdbx_strand_id
1 'polypeptide(L)'
;MPSRFHASLLLAGLCLSTCSAASARNTDTLERACAAAAMDDRIELIPVEGSFVSACPPGDDEACPYSGRQGKTSLSDTPDLNNDGRKDAVLTYFGSSYGTIDATDRLVLAQCPDGMYIRLLEGRFTTLIAPAAPHAIWPALEATRDCPVGQSGTVRTERMQLQFDPTALRYRAPAGVDLLHACSE
;
A
#
# COMPACT_ATOMS: atom_id res chain seq x y z
N MET A 1 -24.36 55.39 -41.14
CA MET A 1 -24.42 54.15 -41.95
C MET A 1 -23.22 54.16 -42.90
N PRO A 2 -22.46 53.06 -43.10
CA PRO A 2 -22.76 51.66 -42.81
C PRO A 2 -21.99 51.06 -41.62
N SER A 3 -22.44 49.88 -41.25
CA SER A 3 -22.01 49.00 -40.14
C SER A 3 -20.91 48.03 -40.58
N ARG A 4 -20.00 47.65 -39.67
CA ARG A 4 -19.30 46.35 -39.70
C ARG A 4 -19.07 45.85 -38.27
N PHE A 5 -19.84 44.83 -37.89
CA PHE A 5 -19.54 43.84 -36.87
C PHE A 5 -18.18 43.19 -37.14
N HIS A 6 -17.52 42.68 -36.09
CA HIS A 6 -16.59 41.51 -35.99
C HIS A 6 -15.84 41.70 -34.67
N ALA A 7 -15.60 40.73 -33.79
CA ALA A 7 -16.06 39.36 -33.62
C ALA A 7 -15.69 39.00 -32.17
N SER A 8 -16.59 38.34 -31.45
CA SER A 8 -16.31 37.77 -30.13
C SER A 8 -15.24 36.69 -30.25
N LEU A 9 -14.13 36.82 -29.52
CA LEU A 9 -13.21 35.71 -29.27
C LEU A 9 -13.41 35.23 -27.83
N LEU A 10 -14.30 34.25 -27.70
CA LEU A 10 -14.35 33.32 -26.58
C LEU A 10 -13.07 32.46 -26.62
N LEU A 11 -12.12 32.74 -25.74
CA LEU A 11 -11.08 31.80 -25.37
C LEU A 11 -11.55 31.04 -24.13
N ALA A 12 -12.33 29.99 -24.37
CA ALA A 12 -12.69 29.00 -23.37
C ALA A 12 -11.92 27.71 -23.65
N GLY A 13 -11.21 27.24 -22.62
CA GLY A 13 -10.94 25.83 -22.39
C GLY A 13 -9.69 25.28 -23.08
N LEU A 14 -8.67 24.95 -22.27
CA LEU A 14 -7.74 23.83 -22.47
C LEU A 14 -6.82 23.71 -21.25
N CYS A 15 -7.40 23.44 -20.07
CA CYS A 15 -6.65 22.96 -18.92
C CYS A 15 -7.53 21.94 -18.22
N LEU A 16 -7.35 20.64 -18.51
CA LEU A 16 -7.78 19.47 -17.70
C LEU A 16 -7.71 18.21 -18.59
N SER A 17 -6.54 17.57 -18.72
CA SER A 17 -6.50 16.21 -19.32
C SER A 17 -5.32 15.33 -18.91
N THR A 18 -4.35 15.83 -18.13
CA THR A 18 -3.16 15.03 -17.81
C THR A 18 -3.34 14.06 -16.63
N CYS A 19 -4.20 14.37 -15.65
CA CYS A 19 -4.47 13.45 -14.53
C CYS A 19 -5.28 12.21 -14.94
N SER A 20 -6.23 12.36 -15.87
CA SER A 20 -7.14 11.26 -16.25
C SER A 20 -6.42 10.10 -16.93
N ALA A 21 -5.37 10.38 -17.71
CA ALA A 21 -4.62 9.33 -18.42
C ALA A 21 -3.71 8.50 -17.49
N ALA A 22 -3.18 9.09 -16.43
CA ALA A 22 -2.35 8.39 -15.46
C ALA A 22 -3.18 7.46 -14.57
N SER A 23 -4.31 7.96 -14.05
CA SER A 23 -5.29 7.18 -13.27
C SER A 23 -5.80 5.98 -14.07
N ALA A 24 -6.24 6.19 -15.33
CA ALA A 24 -6.72 5.10 -16.20
C ALA A 24 -5.67 3.97 -16.39
N ARG A 25 -4.40 4.33 -16.62
CA ARG A 25 -3.33 3.32 -16.79
C ARG A 25 -3.03 2.52 -15.52
N ASN A 26 -3.14 3.16 -14.35
CA ASN A 26 -2.92 2.48 -13.08
C ASN A 26 -4.05 1.49 -12.80
N THR A 27 -5.30 1.91 -13.03
CA THR A 27 -6.48 1.06 -12.97
C THR A 27 -6.31 -0.15 -13.88
N ASP A 28 -6.02 0.04 -15.17
CA ASP A 28 -5.84 -1.05 -16.14
C ASP A 28 -4.73 -2.05 -15.76
N THR A 29 -3.71 -1.61 -15.03
CA THR A 29 -2.60 -2.47 -14.62
C THR A 29 -2.94 -3.30 -13.38
N LEU A 30 -3.56 -2.67 -12.38
CA LEU A 30 -4.04 -3.36 -11.19
C LEU A 30 -5.12 -4.39 -11.56
N GLU A 31 -6.07 -4.03 -12.42
CA GLU A 31 -7.16 -4.91 -12.84
C GLU A 31 -6.65 -6.18 -13.52
N ARG A 32 -5.67 -6.05 -14.42
CA ARG A 32 -5.02 -7.20 -15.06
C ARG A 32 -4.31 -8.09 -14.05
N ALA A 33 -3.62 -7.51 -13.07
CA ALA A 33 -2.93 -8.28 -12.04
C ALA A 33 -3.92 -9.01 -11.12
N CYS A 34 -5.00 -8.35 -10.72
CA CYS A 34 -6.09 -8.97 -9.95
C CYS A 34 -6.69 -10.16 -10.70
N ALA A 35 -6.94 -10.02 -12.01
CA ALA A 35 -7.48 -11.11 -12.83
C ALA A 35 -6.49 -12.28 -13.02
N ALA A 36 -5.19 -12.00 -12.99
CA ALA A 36 -4.13 -13.00 -13.17
C ALA A 36 -3.68 -13.67 -11.85
N ALA A 37 -3.95 -13.06 -10.70
CA ALA A 37 -3.54 -13.58 -9.41
C ALA A 37 -4.25 -14.90 -9.08
N ALA A 38 -3.47 -15.90 -8.65
CA ALA A 38 -3.99 -17.16 -8.15
C ALA A 38 -4.87 -16.92 -6.91
N MET A 39 -5.82 -17.82 -6.63
CA MET A 39 -6.75 -17.66 -5.50
C MET A 39 -6.00 -17.49 -4.16
N ASP A 40 -4.90 -18.22 -3.96
CA ASP A 40 -4.09 -18.15 -2.73
C ASP A 40 -3.34 -16.81 -2.58
N ASP A 41 -3.14 -16.07 -3.67
CA ASP A 41 -2.56 -14.72 -3.67
C ASP A 41 -3.61 -13.62 -3.50
N ARG A 42 -4.90 -13.97 -3.66
CA ARG A 42 -6.02 -13.08 -3.34
C ARG A 42 -6.22 -13.07 -1.83
N ILE A 43 -6.62 -11.92 -1.31
CA ILE A 43 -6.80 -11.70 0.11
C ILE A 43 -8.20 -11.17 0.36
N GLU A 44 -8.95 -11.86 1.21
CA GLU A 44 -10.17 -11.36 1.82
C GLU A 44 -9.82 -10.59 3.08
N LEU A 45 -10.37 -9.38 3.23
CA LEU A 45 -10.33 -8.64 4.48
C LEU A 45 -11.63 -8.87 5.24
N ILE A 46 -11.54 -9.56 6.37
CA ILE A 46 -12.66 -9.94 7.21
C ILE A 46 -12.64 -9.06 8.46
N PRO A 47 -13.55 -8.06 8.59
CA PRO A 47 -13.64 -7.24 9.78
C PRO A 47 -13.96 -8.11 11.01
N VAL A 48 -13.34 -7.78 12.15
CA VAL A 48 -13.62 -8.44 13.42
C VAL A 48 -14.32 -7.47 14.38
N GLU A 49 -13.56 -6.77 15.21
CA GLU A 49 -14.07 -5.78 16.17
C GLU A 49 -13.14 -4.57 16.19
N GLY A 50 -13.71 -3.36 16.23
CA GLY A 50 -12.93 -2.13 16.21
C GLY A 50 -12.07 -2.03 14.94
N SER A 51 -10.76 -1.85 15.10
CA SER A 51 -9.80 -1.82 14.00
C SER A 51 -9.21 -3.20 13.66
N PHE A 52 -9.58 -4.27 14.37
CA PHE A 52 -9.05 -5.60 14.10
C PHE A 52 -9.68 -6.21 12.86
N VAL A 53 -8.84 -6.81 12.01
CA VAL A 53 -9.21 -7.38 10.71
C VAL A 53 -8.41 -8.65 10.49
N SER A 54 -9.00 -9.65 9.84
CA SER A 54 -8.23 -10.80 9.33
C SER A 54 -7.95 -10.60 7.84
N ALA A 55 -6.72 -10.89 7.40
CA ALA A 55 -6.34 -10.88 6.00
C ALA A 55 -5.96 -12.30 5.57
N CYS A 56 -6.90 -12.99 4.91
CA CYS A 56 -6.85 -14.44 4.66
C CYS A 56 -7.01 -14.73 3.16
N PRO A 57 -6.51 -15.87 2.65
CA PRO A 57 -6.96 -16.37 1.36
C PRO A 57 -8.50 -16.53 1.36
N PRO A 58 -9.19 -16.28 0.23
CA PRO A 58 -10.64 -16.43 0.14
C PRO A 58 -11.10 -17.83 0.56
N GLY A 59 -12.05 -17.88 1.50
CA GLY A 59 -12.64 -19.13 1.97
C GLY A 59 -11.77 -19.96 2.94
N ASP A 60 -10.63 -19.44 3.40
CA ASP A 60 -9.75 -20.10 4.36
C ASP A 60 -9.55 -19.28 5.65
N ASP A 61 -10.51 -19.43 6.56
CA ASP A 61 -10.49 -18.78 7.88
C ASP A 61 -9.63 -19.52 8.91
N GLU A 62 -9.36 -20.82 8.70
CA GLU A 62 -8.67 -21.67 9.67
C GLU A 62 -7.15 -21.58 9.55
N ALA A 63 -6.61 -21.44 8.32
CA ALA A 63 -5.18 -21.24 8.08
C ALA A 63 -4.81 -19.79 7.80
N CYS A 64 -5.65 -18.83 8.20
CA CYS A 64 -5.45 -17.40 7.93
C CYS A 64 -4.10 -16.88 8.47
N PRO A 65 -3.16 -16.46 7.59
CA PRO A 65 -1.82 -16.04 8.00
C PRO A 65 -1.84 -14.80 8.90
N TYR A 66 -2.75 -13.85 8.63
CA TYR A 66 -2.90 -12.61 9.39
C TYR A 66 -4.27 -12.57 10.03
N SER A 67 -4.48 -13.42 11.04
CA SER A 67 -5.74 -13.44 11.78
C SER A 67 -5.89 -12.19 12.64
N GLY A 68 -7.06 -11.55 12.57
CA GLY A 68 -7.47 -10.49 13.51
C GLY A 68 -7.90 -11.06 14.87
N ARG A 69 -8.08 -12.38 14.98
CA ARG A 69 -8.41 -13.04 16.24
C ARG A 69 -7.26 -12.85 17.23
N GLN A 70 -7.60 -12.66 18.51
CA GLN A 70 -6.64 -12.33 19.59
C GLN A 70 -5.94 -10.97 19.41
N GLY A 71 -6.46 -10.08 18.54
CA GLY A 71 -5.96 -8.72 18.39
C GLY A 71 -4.61 -8.61 17.68
N LYS A 72 -4.20 -9.63 16.92
CA LYS A 72 -2.87 -9.68 16.29
C LYS A 72 -2.78 -8.88 15.01
N THR A 73 -3.89 -8.65 14.30
CA THR A 73 -3.88 -7.94 13.01
C THR A 73 -4.88 -6.78 13.07
N SER A 74 -4.42 -5.57 12.76
CA SER A 74 -5.24 -4.36 12.76
C SER A 74 -5.09 -3.54 11.48
N LEU A 75 -6.20 -2.97 11.03
CA LEU A 75 -6.25 -1.99 9.96
C LEU A 75 -5.72 -0.66 10.48
N SER A 76 -4.62 -0.20 9.90
CA SER A 76 -3.92 1.03 10.29
C SER A 76 -4.39 2.22 9.48
N ASP A 77 -4.60 2.03 8.17
CA ASP A 77 -5.06 3.09 7.26
C ASP A 77 -5.73 2.51 6.01
N THR A 78 -6.51 3.33 5.31
CA THR A 78 -7.15 2.98 4.03
C THR A 78 -6.94 4.05 2.94
N PRO A 79 -5.70 4.27 2.48
CA PRO A 79 -5.42 5.24 1.44
C PRO A 79 -5.94 4.77 0.07
N ASP A 80 -6.08 5.69 -0.88
CA ASP A 80 -6.21 5.36 -2.31
C ASP A 80 -4.84 5.67 -2.96
N LEU A 81 -3.95 4.66 -3.04
CA LEU A 81 -2.55 4.86 -3.40
C LEU A 81 -2.35 5.10 -4.90
N ASN A 82 -3.33 4.80 -5.74
CA ASN A 82 -3.20 4.88 -7.20
C ASN A 82 -4.24 5.79 -7.86
N ASN A 83 -5.14 6.37 -7.06
CA ASN A 83 -6.24 7.24 -7.46
C ASN A 83 -7.17 6.57 -8.46
N ASP A 84 -7.54 5.33 -8.14
CA ASP A 84 -8.57 4.55 -8.84
C ASP A 84 -9.95 4.62 -8.15
N GLY A 85 -10.04 5.34 -7.02
CA GLY A 85 -11.26 5.53 -6.25
C GLY A 85 -11.58 4.38 -5.29
N ARG A 86 -10.75 3.34 -5.21
CA ARG A 86 -10.85 2.24 -4.27
C ARG A 86 -9.93 2.46 -3.08
N LYS A 87 -10.27 1.82 -1.96
CA LYS A 87 -9.52 1.96 -0.72
C LYS A 87 -8.56 0.79 -0.60
N ASP A 88 -7.28 1.08 -0.70
CA ASP A 88 -6.22 0.15 -0.32
C ASP A 88 -6.21 -0.03 1.20
N ALA A 89 -5.47 -1.01 1.70
CA ALA A 89 -5.37 -1.29 3.12
C ALA A 89 -3.91 -1.33 3.59
N VAL A 90 -3.61 -0.61 4.66
CA VAL A 90 -2.35 -0.73 5.40
C VAL A 90 -2.64 -1.44 6.70
N LEU A 91 -2.02 -2.60 6.92
CA LEU A 91 -2.22 -3.42 8.11
C LEU A 91 -0.98 -3.44 8.98
N THR A 92 -1.20 -3.61 10.28
CA THR A 92 -0.17 -3.94 11.26
C THR A 92 -0.45 -5.33 11.82
N TYR A 93 0.56 -6.19 11.85
CA TYR A 93 0.50 -7.53 12.41
C TYR A 93 1.54 -7.70 13.53
N PHE A 94 1.06 -8.11 14.70
CA PHE A 94 1.81 -8.28 15.96
C PHE A 94 2.16 -9.75 16.21
N GLY A 95 2.61 -10.47 15.18
CA GLY A 95 3.02 -11.88 15.30
C GLY A 95 4.51 -12.15 15.12
N SER A 96 5.30 -11.13 14.82
CA SER A 96 6.76 -11.21 14.72
C SER A 96 7.42 -10.44 15.87
N SER A 97 8.60 -10.91 16.30
CA SER A 97 9.45 -10.21 17.26
C SER A 97 10.92 -10.38 16.89
N TYR A 98 11.75 -9.38 17.23
CA TYR A 98 13.21 -9.46 17.07
C TYR A 98 13.86 -9.44 18.45
N GLY A 99 14.17 -10.61 19.01
CA GLY A 99 14.75 -10.70 20.35
C GLY A 99 13.83 -10.04 21.40
N THR A 100 14.24 -8.87 21.92
CA THR A 100 13.47 -8.07 22.89
C THR A 100 12.79 -6.82 22.29
N ILE A 101 12.79 -6.66 20.96
CA ILE A 101 12.15 -5.53 20.27
C ILE A 101 10.92 -6.00 19.50
N ASP A 102 9.81 -5.30 19.72
CA ASP A 102 8.54 -5.48 19.03
C ASP A 102 8.65 -4.93 17.59
N ALA A 103 9.17 -5.74 16.67
CA ALA A 103 9.03 -5.46 15.25
C ALA A 103 7.66 -5.97 14.78
N THR A 104 6.84 -5.11 14.20
CA THR A 104 5.56 -5.52 13.61
C THR A 104 5.71 -5.78 12.12
N ASP A 105 5.06 -6.81 11.59
CA ASP A 105 4.90 -6.92 10.15
C ASP A 105 3.87 -5.86 9.70
N ARG A 106 4.19 -5.14 8.63
CA ARG A 106 3.27 -4.24 7.95
C ARG A 106 2.93 -4.81 6.59
N LEU A 107 1.65 -4.76 6.25
CA LEU A 107 1.16 -5.14 4.93
C LEU A 107 0.57 -3.93 4.23
N VAL A 108 0.78 -3.85 2.91
CA VAL A 108 0.03 -2.95 2.03
C VAL A 108 -0.68 -3.80 1.00
N LEU A 109 -1.99 -3.63 0.92
CA LEU A 109 -2.87 -4.39 0.07
C LEU A 109 -3.60 -3.45 -0.88
N ALA A 110 -3.67 -3.80 -2.16
CA ALA A 110 -4.46 -3.05 -3.14
C ALA A 110 -5.82 -3.70 -3.36
N GLN A 111 -6.87 -2.89 -3.40
CA GLN A 111 -8.23 -3.38 -3.62
C GLN A 111 -8.50 -3.60 -5.11
N CYS A 112 -8.91 -4.83 -5.44
CA CYS A 112 -9.35 -5.23 -6.77
C CYS A 112 -10.81 -4.80 -7.04
N PRO A 113 -11.26 -4.74 -8.31
CA PRO A 113 -12.64 -4.38 -8.65
C PRO A 113 -13.72 -5.27 -8.05
N ASP A 114 -13.39 -6.53 -7.74
CA ASP A 114 -14.30 -7.48 -7.10
C ASP A 114 -14.32 -7.37 -5.57
N GLY A 115 -13.62 -6.38 -5.00
CA GLY A 115 -13.58 -6.11 -3.56
C GLY A 115 -12.54 -6.92 -2.80
N MET A 116 -11.94 -7.94 -3.42
CA MET A 116 -10.81 -8.69 -2.87
C MET A 116 -9.54 -7.86 -2.97
N TYR A 117 -8.46 -8.32 -2.33
CA TYR A 117 -7.20 -7.62 -2.31
C TYR A 117 -6.07 -8.46 -2.90
N ILE A 118 -5.03 -7.78 -3.35
CA ILE A 118 -3.72 -8.40 -3.62
C ILE A 118 -2.65 -7.68 -2.81
N ARG A 119 -1.61 -8.41 -2.41
CA ARG A 119 -0.53 -7.87 -1.58
C ARG A 119 0.45 -7.07 -2.44
N LEU A 120 0.71 -5.82 -2.06
CA LEU A 120 1.76 -4.99 -2.67
C LEU A 120 3.04 -4.98 -1.84
N LEU A 121 2.90 -5.06 -0.52
CA LEU A 121 4.03 -5.06 0.42
C LEU A 121 3.75 -6.02 1.57
N GLU A 122 4.81 -6.70 1.98
CA GLU A 122 4.96 -7.28 3.31
C GLU A 122 6.38 -7.00 3.77
N GLY A 123 6.52 -6.52 4.99
CA GLY A 123 7.83 -6.32 5.57
C GLY A 123 7.77 -5.94 7.03
N ARG A 124 8.92 -6.03 7.71
CA ARG A 124 9.08 -5.75 9.13
C ARG A 124 9.51 -4.31 9.33
N PHE A 125 8.63 -3.53 9.94
CA PHE A 125 8.86 -2.12 10.18
C PHE A 125 8.31 -1.69 11.54
N THR A 126 9.00 -0.76 12.18
CA THR A 126 8.45 -0.01 13.32
C THR A 126 7.33 0.92 12.83
N THR A 127 7.57 1.64 11.73
CA THR A 127 6.57 2.53 11.10
C THR A 127 6.53 2.33 9.60
N LEU A 128 5.35 2.52 9.01
CA LEU A 128 5.12 2.57 7.57
C LEU A 128 4.06 3.64 7.31
N ILE A 129 4.40 4.64 6.49
CA ILE A 129 3.60 5.84 6.28
C ILE A 129 3.49 6.08 4.77
N ALA A 130 2.26 6.21 4.29
CA ALA A 130 1.99 6.79 2.97
C ALA A 130 1.97 8.33 3.09
N PRO A 131 2.42 9.07 2.06
CA PRO A 131 2.25 10.51 2.04
C PRO A 131 0.76 10.89 2.06
N ALA A 132 0.44 12.16 2.34
CA ALA A 132 -0.95 12.61 2.34
C ALA A 132 -1.57 12.54 0.93
N ALA A 133 -2.81 12.04 0.85
CA ALA A 133 -3.61 11.99 -0.37
C ALA A 133 -4.05 13.40 -0.86
N PRO A 134 -4.43 13.56 -2.14
CA PRO A 134 -4.56 12.53 -3.18
C PRO A 134 -3.22 12.18 -3.85
N HIS A 135 -3.14 10.96 -4.38
CA HIS A 135 -1.98 10.48 -5.14
C HIS A 135 -2.26 10.51 -6.64
N ALA A 136 -1.28 10.80 -7.49
CA ALA A 136 -1.47 10.70 -8.95
C ALA A 136 -1.05 9.34 -9.51
N ILE A 137 -0.14 8.69 -8.79
CA ILE A 137 0.47 7.38 -9.03
C ILE A 137 0.79 6.76 -7.67
N TRP A 138 1.11 5.47 -7.66
CA TRP A 138 1.66 4.78 -6.49
C TRP A 138 2.81 5.59 -5.85
N PRO A 139 2.61 6.21 -4.68
CA PRO A 139 3.62 7.07 -4.07
C PRO A 139 4.73 6.24 -3.45
N ALA A 140 5.91 6.83 -3.25
CA ALA A 140 6.90 6.24 -2.36
C ALA A 140 6.35 6.19 -0.93
N LEU A 141 6.59 5.09 -0.22
CA LEU A 141 6.23 4.95 1.19
C LEU A 141 7.46 5.21 2.06
N GLU A 142 7.26 5.87 3.20
CA GLU A 142 8.31 6.05 4.19
C GLU A 142 8.19 4.97 5.26
N ALA A 143 9.29 4.30 5.55
CA ALA A 143 9.33 3.29 6.59
C ALA A 143 10.51 3.49 7.54
N THR A 144 10.33 3.09 8.78
CA THR A 144 11.43 2.96 9.75
C THR A 144 11.50 1.55 10.31
N ARG A 145 12.71 1.11 10.63
CA ARG A 145 12.96 -0.10 11.42
C ARG A 145 13.97 0.18 12.51
N ASP A 146 13.73 -0.36 13.69
CA ASP A 146 14.61 -0.25 14.83
C ASP A 146 15.48 -1.50 14.94
N CYS A 147 16.80 -1.31 14.85
CA CYS A 147 17.78 -2.38 14.83
C CYS A 147 18.68 -2.35 16.06
N PRO A 148 18.68 -3.40 16.89
CA PRO A 148 19.66 -3.54 17.96
C PRO A 148 21.09 -3.47 17.46
N VAL A 149 21.94 -2.77 18.20
CA VAL A 149 23.37 -2.67 17.95
C VAL A 149 24.11 -3.21 19.17
N GLY A 150 24.82 -4.33 18.97
CA GLY A 150 25.56 -4.99 20.05
C GLY A 150 24.64 -5.53 21.17
N GLN A 151 25.21 -5.71 22.36
CA GLN A 151 24.52 -6.30 23.52
C GLN A 151 24.02 -5.25 24.55
N SER A 152 24.23 -3.96 24.31
CA SER A 152 23.99 -2.88 25.28
C SER A 152 22.54 -2.34 25.28
N GLY A 153 21.60 -3.00 24.59
CA GLY A 153 20.24 -2.48 24.42
C GLY A 153 20.17 -1.21 23.57
N THR A 154 21.26 -0.85 22.89
CA THR A 154 21.32 0.29 21.98
C THR A 154 20.57 -0.04 20.70
N VAL A 155 19.77 0.90 20.20
CA VAL A 155 18.95 0.74 18.99
C VAL A 155 19.36 1.79 17.97
N ARG A 156 19.61 1.35 16.74
CA ARG A 156 19.74 2.19 15.55
C ARG A 156 18.43 2.18 14.79
N THR A 157 17.81 3.35 14.66
CA THR A 157 16.67 3.52 13.76
C THR A 157 17.18 3.72 12.34
N GLU A 158 16.76 2.84 11.43
CA GLU A 158 16.98 2.98 10.00
C GLU A 158 15.73 3.52 9.34
N ARG A 159 15.89 4.56 8.52
CA ARG A 159 14.83 5.13 7.70
C ARG A 159 15.05 4.75 6.25
N MET A 160 13.99 4.36 5.57
CA MET A 160 14.04 3.98 4.15
C MET A 160 12.81 4.49 3.40
N GLN A 161 12.96 4.63 2.10
CA GLN A 161 11.85 4.86 1.18
C GLN A 161 11.62 3.59 0.36
N LEU A 162 10.37 3.13 0.34
CA LEU A 162 9.93 2.01 -0.47
C LEU A 162 9.34 2.55 -1.77
N GLN A 163 9.85 2.06 -2.89
CA GLN A 163 9.43 2.51 -4.22
C GLN A 163 8.53 1.46 -4.86
N PHE A 164 7.46 1.90 -5.51
CA PHE A 164 6.59 0.98 -6.23
C PHE A 164 7.24 0.52 -7.53
N ASP A 165 7.35 -0.79 -7.71
CA ASP A 165 7.75 -1.45 -8.94
C ASP A 165 6.49 -1.84 -9.72
N PRO A 166 6.13 -1.12 -10.79
CA PRO A 166 4.91 -1.40 -11.56
C PRO A 166 5.01 -2.68 -12.39
N THR A 167 6.22 -3.22 -12.60
CA THR A 167 6.40 -4.48 -13.35
C THR A 167 6.08 -5.67 -12.46
N ALA A 168 6.57 -5.66 -11.23
CA ALA A 168 6.25 -6.70 -10.24
C ALA A 168 4.95 -6.46 -9.49
N LEU A 169 4.40 -5.23 -9.59
CA LEU A 169 3.27 -4.74 -8.82
C LEU A 169 3.51 -4.87 -7.30
N ARG A 170 4.69 -4.45 -6.85
CA ARG A 170 5.15 -4.59 -5.46
C ARG A 170 5.92 -3.35 -5.03
N TYR A 171 5.89 -3.04 -3.73
CA TYR A 171 6.85 -2.10 -3.16
C TYR A 171 8.21 -2.79 -2.97
N ARG A 172 9.28 -2.07 -3.29
CA ARG A 172 10.67 -2.51 -3.19
C ARG A 172 11.43 -1.63 -2.21
N ALA A 173 12.26 -2.25 -1.39
CA ALA A 173 13.23 -1.53 -0.57
C ALA A 173 14.41 -1.03 -1.40
N PRO A 174 15.23 -0.11 -0.85
CA PRO A 174 16.55 0.21 -1.41
C PRO A 174 17.42 -1.05 -1.55
N ALA A 175 18.36 -1.02 -2.48
CA ALA A 175 19.30 -2.13 -2.68
C ALA A 175 20.04 -2.50 -1.39
N GLY A 176 20.14 -3.80 -1.10
CA GLY A 176 20.78 -4.31 0.11
C GLY A 176 19.88 -4.37 1.36
N VAL A 177 18.61 -3.99 1.25
CA VAL A 177 17.64 -4.11 2.35
C VAL A 177 16.72 -5.30 2.12
N ASP A 178 16.71 -6.25 3.06
CA ASP A 178 15.70 -7.30 3.13
C ASP A 178 14.47 -6.81 3.93
N LEU A 179 13.30 -6.93 3.33
CA LEU A 179 12.02 -6.52 3.91
C LEU A 179 11.50 -7.51 4.95
N LEU A 180 11.79 -8.80 4.78
CA LEU A 180 11.33 -9.87 5.66
C LEU A 180 12.33 -10.13 6.79
N HIS A 181 13.62 -9.85 6.56
CA HIS A 181 14.66 -9.93 7.57
C HIS A 181 15.08 -8.53 8.01
N ALA A 182 14.45 -8.05 9.08
CA ALA A 182 14.90 -6.83 9.75
C ALA A 182 16.34 -6.99 10.26
N CYS A 183 17.16 -5.96 10.06
CA CYS A 183 18.48 -5.83 10.68
C CYS A 183 19.48 -6.91 10.24
N SER A 184 19.52 -7.17 8.93
CA SER A 184 20.60 -7.92 8.29
C SER A 184 21.96 -7.22 8.52
N GLU A 185 22.95 -7.98 8.99
CA GLU A 185 24.35 -7.53 9.13
C GLU A 185 25.00 -7.14 7.80
#